data_AF-A0A961S438-F1
#
_entry.id   AF-A0A961S438-F1
#
_cell.length_a   1.000
_cell.length_b   1.000
_cell.length_c   1.000
_cell.angle_alpha   90.00
_cell.angle_beta   90.00
_cell.angle_gamma   90.00
#
_symmetry.space_group_name_H-M   'P 1'
#
loop_
_entity.id
_entity.type
_entity.pdbx_description
1 polymer ?
#
loop_
_entity_poly.entity_id
_entity_poly.type
_entity_poly.pdbx_seq_one_letter_code
_entity_poly.pdbx_strand_id
1 'polypeptide(L)' 'MTVPETRLNKSDRHSRIVAELRAAPSLRVNELASLLNVSTETIRRDLAELDERGL' A
#
# COMPACT_ATOMS: atom_id res chain seq x y z
N MET A 1 -25.22 -8.70 -0.85
CA MET A 1 -24.20 -9.73 -0.55
C MET A 1 -22.85 -9.02 -0.48
N THR A 2 -22.48 -8.52 0.70
CA THR A 2 -21.19 -7.88 0.94
C THR A 2 -20.14 -8.98 1.04
N VAL A 3 -19.27 -9.08 0.03
CA VAL A 3 -18.06 -9.90 0.13
C VAL A 3 -17.28 -9.46 1.37
N PRO A 4 -16.84 -10.37 2.26
CA PRO A 4 -15.99 -9.97 3.37
C PRO A 4 -14.71 -9.40 2.75
N GLU A 5 -14.43 -8.12 3.02
CA GLU A 5 -13.18 -7.50 2.60
C GLU A 5 -12.05 -8.19 3.35
N THR A 6 -11.44 -9.19 2.71
CA THR A 6 -10.27 -9.87 3.23
C THR A 6 -9.20 -8.82 3.41
N ARG A 7 -8.95 -8.39 4.65
CA ARG A 7 -7.94 -7.39 4.95
C ARG A 7 -6.62 -7.85 4.33
N LEU A 8 -6.06 -7.03 3.45
CA LEU A 8 -4.74 -7.23 2.89
C LEU A 8 -3.76 -7.43 4.06
N ASN A 9 -3.16 -8.62 4.13
CA ASN A 9 -2.05 -8.83 5.05
C ASN A 9 -0.88 -7.92 4.63
N LYS A 10 0.06 -7.73 5.55
CA LYS A 10 1.13 -6.74 5.37
C LYS A 10 2.02 -7.03 4.17
N SER A 11 2.39 -8.29 3.95
CA SER A 11 3.26 -8.70 2.84
C SER A 11 2.60 -8.48 1.48
N ASP A 12 1.31 -8.82 1.35
CA ASP A 12 0.55 -8.58 0.12
C ASP A 12 0.39 -7.07 -0.13
N ARG A 13 0.19 -6.30 0.95
CA ARG A 13 0.08 -4.83 0.87
C ARG A 13 1.39 -4.20 0.41
N HIS A 14 2.53 -4.61 0.98
CA HIS A 14 3.86 -4.16 0.56
C HIS A 14 4.13 -4.47 -0.91
N SER A 15 3.79 -5.69 -1.34
CA SER A 15 3.95 -6.12 -2.73
C SER A 15 3.12 -5.26 -3.69
N ARG A 16 1.86 -4.96 -3.33
CA ARG A 16 1.02 -4.04 -4.09
C ARG A 16 1.56 -2.62 -4.12
N ILE A 17 2.00 -2.06 -2.98
CA ILE A 17 2.57 -0.71 -2.93
C ILE A 17 3.73 -0.56 -3.93
N VAL A 18 4.66 -1.53 -3.94
CA VAL A 18 5.80 -1.52 -4.87
C VAL A 18 5.34 -1.66 -6.32
N ALA A 19 4.37 -2.53 -6.61
CA ALA A 19 3.84 -2.71 -7.96
C ALA A 19 3.18 -1.43 -8.49
N GLU A 20 2.35 -0.77 -7.68
CA GLU A 20 1.68 0.48 -8.04
C GLU A 20 2.68 1.62 -8.26
N LEU A 21 3.69 1.77 -7.38
CA LEU A 21 4.73 2.79 -7.55
C LEU A 21 5.62 2.55 -8.77
N ARG A 22 5.88 1.29 -9.13
CA ARG A 22 6.59 0.95 -10.38
C ARG A 22 5.76 1.29 -11.62
N ALA A 23 4.45 1.07 -11.57
CA ALA A 23 3.54 1.39 -12.67
C ALA A 23 3.29 2.90 -12.80
N ALA A 24 3.20 3.61 -11.67
CA ALA A 24 2.93 5.04 -11.60
C ALA A 24 3.76 5.69 -10.46
N PRO A 25 5.00 6.13 -10.75
CA PRO A 25 5.92 6.68 -9.74
C PRO A 25 5.45 7.97 -9.07
N SER A 26 4.48 8.67 -9.66
CA SER A 26 3.93 9.92 -9.12
C SER A 26 2.76 9.73 -8.15
N LEU A 27 2.36 8.48 -7.88
CA LEU A 27 1.25 8.18 -6.97
C LEU A 27 1.52 8.74 -5.58
N ARG A 28 0.54 9.46 -5.05
CA ARG A 28 0.59 10.01 -3.70
C ARG A 28 0.09 8.99 -2.68
N VAL A 29 0.50 9.21 -1.43
CA VAL A 29 0.08 8.39 -0.27
C VAL A 29 -1.45 8.27 -0.13
N ASN A 30 -2.20 9.34 -0.39
CA ASN A 30 -3.66 9.32 -0.32
C ASN A 30 -4.31 8.52 -1.46
N GLU A 31 -3.67 8.46 -2.62
CA GLU A 31 -4.12 7.66 -3.76
C GLU A 31 -3.87 6.18 -3.49
N LEU A 32 -2.67 5.82 -3.03
CA LEU A 32 -2.35 4.45 -2.57
C LEU A 32 -3.29 3.99 -1.45
N ALA A 33 -3.57 4.84 -0.47
CA ALA A 33 -4.49 4.51 0.63
C ALA A 33 -5.89 4.16 0.11
N SER A 34 -6.37 4.92 -0.87
CA SER A 34 -7.67 4.69 -1.52
C SER A 34 -7.66 3.39 -2.34
N LEU A 35 -6.61 3.16 -3.13
CA LEU A 35 -6.46 1.96 -3.97
C LEU A 35 -6.38 0.66 -3.16
N LEU A 36 -5.66 0.69 -2.04
CA LEU A 36 -5.47 -0.49 -1.19
C LEU A 36 -6.50 -0.61 -0.05
N ASN A 37 -7.49 0.30 0.00
CA ASN A 37 -8.51 0.41 1.05
C ASN A 37 -7.91 0.37 2.48
N VAL A 38 -6.91 1.20 2.72
CA VAL A 38 -6.26 1.36 4.03
C VAL A 38 -6.12 2.84 4.41
N SER A 39 -5.74 3.11 5.65
CA SER A 39 -5.48 4.48 6.07
C SER A 39 -4.20 5.04 5.42
N THR A 40 -4.14 6.36 5.27
CA THR A 40 -2.92 7.06 4.84
C THR A 40 -1.76 6.81 5.80
N GLU A 41 -2.02 6.71 7.11
CA GLU A 41 -1.03 6.35 8.13
C GLU A 41 -0.47 4.94 7.90
N THR A 42 -1.31 3.98 7.52
CA THR A 42 -0.87 2.61 7.17
C THR A 42 0.11 2.64 5.99
N ILE A 43 -0.22 3.38 4.93
CA ILE A 43 0.67 3.52 3.77
C ILE A 43 1.99 4.19 4.18
N ARG A 44 1.98 5.25 4.99
CA ARG A 44 3.22 5.90 5.45
C ARG A 44 4.12 4.94 6.21
N ARG A 45 3.56 4.13 7.12
CA ARG A 45 4.32 3.13 7.88
C ARG A 45 4.89 2.05 6.96
N ASP A 46 4.10 1.56 6.02
CA ASP A 46 4.57 0.56 5.06
C ASP A 46 5.69 1.11 4.17
N LEU A 47 5.58 2.35 3.68
CA LEU A 47 6.63 2.99 2.90
C LEU A 47 7.91 3.18 3.71
N ALA A 48 7.81 3.64 4.97
CA ALA A 48 8.97 3.75 5.86
C ALA A 48 9.66 2.41 6.08
N GLU A 49 8.89 1.34 6.31
CA GLU A 49 9.45 -0.01 6.47
C GLU A 49 10.06 -0.59 5.20
N LEU A 50 9.54 -0.23 4.02
CA LEU A 50 10.12 -0.62 2.74
C LEU A 50 11.44 0.11 2.49
N ASP A 51 11.48 1.42 2.77
CA ASP A 51 12.68 2.26 2.67
C ASP A 51 13.80 1.76 3.61
N GLU A 52 13.45 1.42 4.85
CA GLU A 52 14.38 0.79 5.82
C GLU A 52 14.98 -0.53 5.32
N ARG A 53 14.32 -1.22 4.39
CA ARG A 53 14.78 -2.47 3.78
C ARG A 53 15.53 -2.24 2.46
N GLY A 54 15.72 -1.00 2.04
CA GLY A 54 16.41 -0.62 0.81
C GLY A 54 15.62 -0.91 -0.47
N LEU A 55 14.29 -0.90 -0.38
CA LEU A 55 13.38 -1.00 -1.53
C LEU A 55 12.97 0.37 -2.07
#